data_AF-A0A963H3C7-F1
#
_entry.id   AF-A0A963H3C7-F1
#
_cell.length_a   1.000
_cell.length_b   1.000
_cell.length_c   1.000
_cell.angle_alpha   90.00
_cell.angle_beta   90.00
_cell.angle_gamma   90.00
#
_symmetry.space_group_name_H-M   'P 1'
#
loop_
_entity.id
_entity.type
_entity.pdbx_description
1 polymer ?
#
loop_
_entity_poly.entity_id
_entity_poly.type
_entity_poly.pdbx_seq_one_letter_code
_entity_poly.pdbx_strand_id
1 'polypeptide(L)'
;PLRWPEWIERVSTQLRAAFVMLEDSIGDTRWLCDDNRLCHADVTAAIAWRFARHVVPDVIGGIDCPRLAALSEAAEALPAFQAADF
;
A
#
# COMPACT_ATOMS: atom_id res chain seq x y z
N PRO A 1 -28.87 -5.37 0.92
CA PRO A 1 -27.95 -5.85 1.99
C PRO A 1 -26.73 -6.57 1.40
N LEU A 2 -25.55 -6.37 2.00
CA LEU A 2 -24.33 -7.07 1.61
C LEU A 2 -24.49 -8.57 1.84
N ARG A 3 -24.01 -9.39 0.90
CA ARG A 3 -24.20 -10.85 0.92
C ARG A 3 -23.50 -11.54 2.10
N TRP A 4 -22.39 -10.97 2.60
CA TRP A 4 -21.53 -11.56 3.64
C TRP A 4 -20.94 -10.48 4.59
N PRO A 5 -21.74 -9.85 5.46
CA PRO A 5 -21.31 -8.70 6.25
C PRO A 5 -20.14 -9.02 7.20
N GLU A 6 -20.19 -10.13 7.94
CA GLU A 6 -19.13 -10.52 8.89
C GLU A 6 -17.80 -10.83 8.20
N TRP A 7 -17.85 -11.45 7.01
CA TRP A 7 -16.66 -11.70 6.21
C TRP A 7 -16.03 -10.38 5.76
N ILE A 8 -16.84 -9.46 5.25
CA ILE A 8 -16.38 -8.15 4.77
C ILE A 8 -15.70 -7.38 5.91
N GLU A 9 -16.34 -7.31 7.08
CA GLU A 9 -15.78 -6.64 8.26
C GLU A 9 -14.41 -7.22 8.64
N ARG A 10 -14.29 -8.55 8.68
CA ARG A 10 -13.03 -9.20 9.02
C ARG A 10 -11.93 -8.90 8.01
N VAL A 11 -12.19 -9.03 6.70
CA VAL A 11 -11.14 -8.79 5.69
C VAL A 11 -10.77 -7.31 5.60
N SER A 12 -11.71 -6.40 5.82
CA SER A 12 -11.43 -4.96 5.95
C SER A 12 -10.51 -4.66 7.13
N THR A 13 -10.76 -5.30 8.28
CA THR A 13 -9.88 -5.18 9.45
C THR A 13 -8.47 -5.71 9.16
N GLN A 14 -8.37 -6.88 8.51
CA GLN A 14 -7.10 -7.48 8.14
C GLN A 14 -6.31 -6.61 7.15
N LEU A 15 -6.99 -6.03 6.16
CA LEU A 15 -6.36 -5.12 5.19
C LEU A 15 -5.77 -3.89 5.88
N ARG A 16 -6.54 -3.25 6.78
CA ARG A 16 -6.07 -2.08 7.54
C ARG A 16 -4.87 -2.43 8.42
N ALA A 17 -4.94 -3.55 9.13
CA ALA A 17 -3.83 -4.02 9.96
C ALA A 17 -2.56 -4.31 9.13
N ALA A 18 -2.72 -4.93 7.95
CA ALA A 18 -1.60 -5.20 7.07
C ALA A 18 -0.89 -3.93 6.59
N PHE A 19 -1.64 -2.86 6.27
CA PHE A 19 -1.02 -1.59 5.89
C PHE A 19 -0.31 -0.89 7.05
N VAL A 20 -0.87 -0.93 8.25
CA VAL A 20 -0.18 -0.41 9.45
C VAL A 20 1.11 -1.19 9.71
N MET A 21 1.08 -2.52 9.59
CA MET A 21 2.29 -3.34 9.74
C MET A 21 3.34 -3.03 8.66
N LEU A 22 2.91 -2.76 7.43
CA LEU A 22 3.82 -2.34 6.36
C LEU A 22 4.42 -0.96 6.66
N GLU A 23 3.61 0.01 7.07
CA GLU A 23 4.06 1.34 7.51
C GLU A 23 5.16 1.24 8.58
N ASP A 24 4.93 0.44 9.62
CA ASP A 24 5.86 0.25 10.74
C ASP A 24 7.17 -0.44 10.31
N SER A 25 7.15 -1.18 9.20
CA SER A 25 8.32 -1.88 8.67
C SER A 25 9.20 -1.03 7.75
N ILE A 26 8.69 0.10 7.25
CA ILE A 26 9.48 1.00 6.42
C ILE A 26 10.47 1.72 7.33
N GLY A 27 11.77 1.54 7.07
CA GLY A 27 12.85 2.25 7.75
C GLY A 27 13.06 3.65 7.18
N ASP A 28 14.10 4.36 7.64
CA ASP A 28 14.37 5.75 7.23
C ASP A 28 14.96 5.87 5.82
N THR A 29 15.09 4.73 5.13
CA THR A 29 15.56 4.62 3.75
C THR A 29 14.42 4.88 2.77
N ARG A 30 14.76 5.13 1.50
CA ARG A 30 13.77 5.42 0.44
C ARG A 30 12.88 4.22 0.11
N TRP A 31 13.40 3.01 0.32
CA TRP A 31 12.77 1.75 -0.04
C TRP A 31 12.61 0.89 1.21
N LEU A 32 11.66 -0.04 1.18
CA LEU A 32 11.35 -0.97 2.26
C LEU A 32 12.55 -1.83 2.66
N CYS A 33 13.42 -2.19 1.70
CA CYS A 33 14.57 -3.04 1.93
C CYS A 33 15.88 -2.23 2.01
N ASP A 34 16.73 -2.63 2.97
CA ASP A 34 17.86 -1.85 3.49
C ASP A 34 19.12 -1.75 2.60
N ASP A 35 18.97 -1.77 1.28
CA ASP A 35 20.08 -1.57 0.33
C ASP A 35 19.89 -0.33 -0.55
N ASN A 36 18.87 0.50 -0.26
CA ASN A 36 18.47 1.64 -1.08
C ASN A 36 18.30 1.29 -2.59
N ARG A 37 18.02 0.02 -2.86
CA ARG A 37 17.74 -0.54 -4.19
C ARG A 37 16.30 -1.00 -4.23
N LEU A 38 15.61 -0.58 -5.27
CA LEU A 38 14.26 -1.06 -5.54
C LEU A 38 14.26 -2.58 -5.69
N CYS A 39 13.40 -3.26 -4.94
CA CYS A 39 13.18 -4.69 -5.02
C CYS A 39 11.69 -5.00 -5.23
N HIS A 40 11.38 -6.29 -5.37
CA HIS A 40 10.01 -6.76 -5.59
C HIS A 40 9.05 -6.36 -4.45
N ALA A 41 9.53 -6.34 -3.20
CA ALA A 41 8.70 -5.99 -2.05
C ALA A 41 8.23 -4.53 -2.12
N ASP A 42 9.10 -3.61 -2.55
CA ASP A 42 8.76 -2.20 -2.77
C ASP A 42 7.67 -2.04 -3.83
N VAL A 43 7.87 -2.68 -4.99
CA VAL A 43 6.91 -2.64 -6.11
C VAL A 43 5.54 -3.18 -5.67
N THR A 44 5.54 -4.29 -4.94
CA THR A 44 4.30 -4.91 -4.45
C THR A 44 3.58 -4.01 -3.45
N ALA A 45 4.30 -3.44 -2.49
CA ALA A 45 3.73 -2.57 -1.47
C ALA A 45 3.15 -1.28 -2.08
N ALA A 46 3.89 -0.65 -3.01
CA ALA A 46 3.43 0.52 -3.75
C ALA A 46 2.13 0.24 -4.52
N ILE A 47 2.10 -0.83 -5.31
CA ILE A 47 0.91 -1.19 -6.10
C ILE A 47 -0.26 -1.53 -5.19
N ALA A 48 -0.05 -2.32 -4.14
CA ALA A 48 -1.11 -2.71 -3.21
C ALA A 48 -1.73 -1.48 -2.53
N TRP A 49 -0.90 -0.52 -2.10
CA TRP A 49 -1.36 0.73 -1.50
C TRP A 49 -2.18 1.58 -2.47
N ARG A 50 -1.64 1.88 -3.67
CA ARG A 50 -2.34 2.65 -4.71
C ARG A 50 -3.65 1.99 -5.10
N PHE A 51 -3.64 0.68 -5.32
CA PHE A 51 -4.83 -0.09 -5.68
C PHE A 51 -5.90 -0.02 -4.59
N ALA A 52 -5.54 -0.18 -3.31
CA ALA A 52 -6.51 -0.09 -2.22
C ALA A 52 -7.11 1.32 -2.09
N ARG A 53 -6.30 2.39 -2.28
CA ARG A 53 -6.76 3.79 -2.33
C ARG A 53 -7.75 4.05 -3.46
N HIS A 54 -7.58 3.37 -4.59
CA HIS A 54 -8.48 3.50 -5.73
C HIS A 54 -9.76 2.67 -5.56
N VAL A 55 -9.64 1.40 -5.19
CA VAL A 55 -10.74 0.43 -5.27
C VAL A 55 -11.59 0.39 -4.00
N VAL A 56 -11.01 0.62 -2.83
CA VAL A 56 -11.70 0.54 -1.54
C VAL A 56 -11.39 1.76 -0.64
N PRO A 57 -11.57 3.00 -1.13
CA PRO A 57 -11.24 4.20 -0.36
C PRO A 57 -11.95 4.27 0.99
N ASP A 58 -13.19 3.79 1.08
CA ASP A 58 -13.97 3.78 2.32
C ASP A 58 -13.40 2.82 3.38
N VAL A 59 -12.76 1.73 2.95
CA VAL A 59 -12.18 0.73 3.87
C VAL A 59 -10.87 1.22 4.44
N ILE A 60 -10.05 1.89 3.63
CA ILE A 60 -8.74 2.38 4.05
C ILE A 60 -8.75 3.85 4.48
N GLY A 61 -9.91 4.50 4.42
CA GLY A 61 -10.09 5.86 4.93
C GLY A 61 -9.61 5.97 6.39
N GLY A 62 -8.82 7.01 6.66
CA GLY A 62 -8.34 7.34 8.00
C GLY A 62 -7.24 6.44 8.57
N ILE A 63 -6.66 5.50 7.81
CA ILE A 63 -5.38 4.90 8.23
C ILE A 63 -4.25 5.89 7.93
N ASP A 64 -3.37 6.08 8.91
CA ASP A 64 -2.21 6.95 8.82
C ASP A 64 -0.99 6.11 8.43
N CYS A 65 -0.63 6.14 7.14
CA CYS A 65 0.51 5.41 6.59
C CYS A 65 1.35 6.33 5.68
N PRO A 66 1.97 7.40 6.24
CA PRO A 66 2.70 8.40 5.47
C PRO A 66 3.95 7.85 4.78
N ARG A 67 4.67 6.90 5.39
CA ARG A 67 5.87 6.31 4.77
C ARG A 67 5.48 5.41 3.60
N LEU A 68 4.41 4.64 3.74
CA LEU A 68 3.89 3.81 2.66
C LEU A 68 3.32 4.67 1.52
N ALA A 69 2.68 5.79 1.83
CA ALA A 69 2.28 6.77 0.83
C ALA A 69 3.49 7.33 0.07
N ALA A 70 4.54 7.76 0.79
CA ALA A 70 5.78 8.25 0.18
C ALA A 70 6.49 7.17 -0.67
N LEU A 71 6.49 5.91 -0.22
CA LEU A 71 7.02 4.77 -0.97
C LEU A 71 6.24 4.56 -2.29
N SER A 72 4.91 4.63 -2.23
CA SER A 72 4.06 4.53 -3.43
C SER A 72 4.33 5.66 -4.41
N GLU A 73 4.36 6.91 -3.94
CA GLU A 73 4.66 8.09 -4.76
C GLU A 73 6.05 7.99 -5.40
N ALA A 74 7.04 7.54 -4.64
CA ALA A 74 8.40 7.33 -5.12
C ALA A 74 8.48 6.26 -6.21
N ALA A 75 7.67 5.20 -6.12
CA ALA A 75 7.56 4.16 -7.12
C ALA A 75 6.82 4.64 -8.38
N GLU A 76 5.72 5.38 -8.22
CA GLU A 76 4.92 5.94 -9.32
C GLU A 76 5.69 6.94 -10.18
N ALA A 77 6.70 7.62 -9.60
CA ALA A 77 7.61 8.49 -10.34
C ALA A 77 8.64 7.74 -11.22
N LEU A 78 8.74 6.40 -11.11
CA LEU A 78 9.69 5.62 -11.92
C LEU A 78 9.18 5.46 -13.36
N PRO A 79 10.08 5.48 -14.37
CA PRO A 79 9.68 5.31 -15.78
C PRO A 79 8.88 4.02 -16.05
N ALA A 80 9.18 2.93 -15.33
CA ALA A 80 8.46 1.67 -15.47
C ALA A 80 7.01 1.76 -15.00
N PHE A 81 6.71 2.53 -13.94
CA PHE A 81 5.35 2.77 -13.48
C PHE A 81 4.61 3.71 -14.43
N GLN A 82 5.26 4.79 -14.87
CA GLN A 82 4.69 5.74 -15.84
C GLN A 82 4.36 5.09 -17.18
N ALA A 83 5.16 4.14 -17.64
CA ALA A 83 4.96 3.44 -18.91
C ALA A 83 3.83 2.40 -18.89
N ALA A 84 3.36 1.99 -17.71
CA ALA A 84 2.44 0.88 -17.56
C ALA A 84 0.95 1.29 -17.51
N ASP A 85 0.65 2.59 -17.69
CA ASP A 85 -0.69 3.15 -17.94
C ASP A 85 -1.76 2.62 -16.96
N PHE A 86 -1.49 2.76 -15.65
CA PHE A 86 -2.38 2.33 -14.56
C PHE A 86 -3.24 3.43 -13.96
#